data_AF-A0A2D8B9T4-F1
#
_entry.id   AF-A0A2D8B9T4-F1
#
_cell.length_a   1.000
_cell.length_b   1.000
_cell.length_c   1.000
_cell.angle_alpha   90.00
_cell.angle_beta   90.00
_cell.angle_gamma   90.00
#
_symmetry.space_group_name_H-M   'P 1'
#
loop_
_entity.id
_entity.type
_entity.pdbx_description
1 polymer ?
#
loop_
_entity_poly.entity_id
_entity_poly.type
_entity_poly.pdbx_seq_one_letter_code
_entity_poly.pdbx_strand_id
1 'polypeptide(L)'
;MSLRHAFDSLVVREDRLFGWGWLLDPASPVRRLRLVIEHADGSVTEVQCQPAGHRPDLAEVYPTVAHAAGSGFLMQARLRGPVAGAQARWEVELEDGRQVSEAIPGFPGGQVSGRGAVSPWRGRWLVARQLLSQGRPGPLLRRATAMLGRRLAGWRRRA
;
A
#
# COMPACT_ATOMS: atom_id res chain seq x y z
N MET A 1 -1.07 -16.74 9.98
CA MET A 1 -1.68 -15.98 8.86
C MET A 1 -0.63 -15.00 8.35
N SER A 2 -0.52 -14.80 7.04
CA SER A 2 0.44 -13.85 6.46
C SER A 2 -0.09 -12.42 6.48
N LEU A 3 0.80 -11.44 6.46
CA LEU A 3 0.41 -10.04 6.33
C LEU A 3 -0.22 -9.80 4.95
N ARG A 4 -1.17 -8.88 4.88
CA ARG A 4 -1.73 -8.39 3.61
C ARG A 4 -1.22 -6.99 3.40
N HIS A 5 -0.57 -6.72 2.29
CA HIS A 5 0.00 -5.40 2.06
C HIS A 5 0.03 -5.05 0.58
N ALA A 6 0.10 -3.74 0.29
CA ALA A 6 0.48 -3.24 -1.01
C ALA A 6 1.09 -1.85 -0.91
N PHE A 7 1.98 -1.54 -1.86
CA PHE A 7 2.35 -0.16 -2.14
C PHE A 7 1.35 0.42 -3.14
N ASP A 8 0.74 1.55 -2.78
CA ASP A 8 -0.07 2.33 -3.71
C ASP A 8 0.84 3.27 -4.52
N SER A 9 1.93 3.73 -3.91
CA SER A 9 3.04 4.38 -4.60
C SER A 9 4.34 4.17 -3.83
N LEU A 10 5.41 3.96 -4.58
CA LEU A 10 6.77 3.93 -4.06
C LEU A 10 7.68 4.58 -5.10
N VAL A 11 8.38 5.61 -4.68
CA VAL A 11 9.19 6.48 -5.54
C VAL A 11 10.54 6.68 -4.87
N VAL A 12 11.60 6.52 -5.66
CA VAL A 12 12.94 6.94 -5.28
C VAL A 12 13.31 8.15 -6.12
N ARG A 13 13.72 9.23 -5.46
CA ARG A 13 14.29 10.42 -6.11
C ARG A 13 15.61 10.73 -5.45
N GLU A 14 16.67 10.71 -6.25
CA GLU A 14 18.04 10.86 -5.77
C GLU A 14 18.34 9.79 -4.72
N ASP A 15 18.44 10.18 -3.45
CA ASP A 15 18.69 9.32 -2.30
C ASP A 15 17.50 9.30 -1.32
N ARG A 16 16.32 9.72 -1.77
CA ARG A 16 15.10 9.75 -0.94
C ARG A 16 14.08 8.77 -1.44
N LEU A 17 13.60 7.94 -0.52
CA LEU A 17 12.44 7.08 -0.70
C LEU A 17 11.20 7.81 -0.19
N PHE A 18 10.15 7.82 -1.00
CA PHE A 18 8.81 8.25 -0.62
C PHE A 18 7.83 7.15 -0.99
N GLY A 19 6.88 6.87 -0.13
CA GLY A 19 5.83 5.92 -0.49
C GLY A 19 4.66 5.94 0.46
N TRP A 20 3.59 5.32 0.01
CA TRP A 20 2.41 5.06 0.83
C TRP A 20 1.74 3.79 0.35
N GLY A 21 0.91 3.23 1.21
CA GLY A 21 0.25 1.98 0.96
C GLY A 21 -0.59 1.55 2.14
N TRP A 22 -0.72 0.25 2.28
CA TRP A 22 -1.41 -0.34 3.40
C TRP A 22 -0.78 -1.66 3.81
N LEU A 23 -0.90 -1.99 5.09
CA LEU A 23 -0.50 -3.27 5.66
C LEU A 23 -1.49 -3.67 6.75
N LEU A 24 -1.98 -4.91 6.66
CA LEU A 24 -3.03 -5.44 7.50
C LEU A 24 -2.67 -6.85 7.98
N ASP A 25 -2.62 -7.04 9.30
CA ASP A 25 -2.77 -8.35 9.93
C ASP A 25 -4.26 -8.58 10.25
N PRO A 26 -4.86 -9.73 9.89
CA PRO A 26 -6.28 -9.98 10.14
C PRO A 26 -6.66 -10.09 11.62
N ALA A 27 -5.71 -10.41 12.50
CA ALA A 27 -5.97 -10.74 13.89
C ALA A 27 -5.70 -9.59 14.86
N SER A 28 -4.72 -8.72 14.57
CA SER A 28 -4.34 -7.62 15.46
C SER A 28 -3.96 -6.36 14.68
N PRO A 29 -4.25 -5.15 15.18
CA PRO A 29 -3.77 -3.91 14.60
C PRO A 29 -2.24 -3.82 14.64
N VAL A 30 -1.70 -3.05 13.70
CA VAL A 30 -0.27 -2.76 13.64
C VAL A 30 0.07 -1.65 14.63
N ARG A 31 0.96 -1.93 15.56
CA ARG A 31 1.48 -0.96 16.53
C ARG A 31 2.69 -0.21 16.00
N ARG A 32 3.65 -0.92 15.39
CA ARG A 32 4.81 -0.34 14.70
C ARG A 32 5.08 -1.06 13.39
N LEU A 33 5.45 -0.28 12.38
CA LEU A 33 5.75 -0.78 11.04
C LEU A 33 7.06 -0.18 10.53
N ARG A 34 7.97 -1.02 10.08
CA ARG A 34 9.21 -0.61 9.40
C ARG A 34 9.39 -1.37 8.11
N LEU A 35 9.90 -0.66 7.10
CA LEU A 35 10.48 -1.27 5.92
C LEU A 35 12.00 -1.30 6.11
N VAL A 36 12.58 -2.49 6.11
CA VAL A 36 14.03 -2.67 6.15
C VAL A 36 14.49 -2.97 4.74
N ILE A 37 15.46 -2.20 4.26
CA ILE A 37 16.05 -2.33 2.91
C ILE A 37 17.52 -2.69 3.08
N GLU A 38 17.88 -3.88 2.63
CA GLU A 38 19.25 -4.37 2.56
C GLU A 38 19.79 -4.08 1.16
N HIS A 39 20.77 -3.19 1.07
CA HIS A 39 21.39 -2.77 -0.19
C HIS A 39 22.41 -3.80 -0.67
N ALA A 40 22.73 -3.76 -1.96
CA ALA A 40 23.68 -4.71 -2.56
C ALA A 40 25.11 -4.62 -1.98
N ASP A 41 25.48 -3.47 -1.40
CA ASP A 41 26.74 -3.24 -0.71
C ASP A 41 26.73 -3.69 0.76
N GLY A 42 25.62 -4.28 1.23
CA GLY A 42 25.42 -4.71 2.61
C GLY A 42 24.98 -3.60 3.57
N SER A 43 24.87 -2.35 3.11
CA SER A 43 24.29 -1.29 3.94
C SER A 43 22.80 -1.51 4.16
N VAL A 44 22.28 -1.04 5.30
CA VAL A 44 20.87 -1.21 5.66
C VAL A 44 20.20 0.15 5.87
N THR A 45 19.07 0.37 5.19
CA THR A 45 18.17 1.49 5.45
C THR A 45 16.93 0.98 6.18
N GLU A 46 16.70 1.49 7.38
CA GLU A 46 15.45 1.29 8.10
C GLU A 46 14.52 2.48 7.88
N VAL A 47 13.30 2.20 7.45
CA VAL A 47 12.29 3.22 7.13
C VAL A 47 11.12 3.05 8.06
N GLN A 48 10.96 3.98 9.00
CA GLN A 48 9.79 4.01 9.86
C GLN A 48 8.56 4.41 9.05
N CYS A 49 7.54 3.55 9.03
CA CYS A 49 6.25 3.88 8.44
C CYS A 49 5.39 4.56 9.51
N GLN A 50 4.71 5.63 9.09
CA GLN A 50 3.77 6.36 9.93
C GLN A 50 2.35 5.95 9.53
N PRO A 51 1.43 5.76 10.50
CA PRO A 51 0.01 5.58 10.21
C PRO A 51 -0.50 6.74 9.36
N ALA A 52 -1.16 6.44 8.23
CA ALA A 52 -1.61 7.47 7.32
C ALA A 52 -2.82 7.07 6.49
N GLY A 53 -3.80 7.97 6.47
CA GLY A 53 -4.95 7.88 5.58
C GLY A 53 -5.98 6.83 6.03
N HIS A 54 -7.24 7.25 6.04
CA HIS A 54 -8.36 6.35 6.22
C HIS A 54 -8.61 5.54 4.94
N ARG A 55 -8.79 4.22 5.07
CA ARG A 55 -8.91 3.24 3.99
C ARG A 55 -10.29 2.56 3.98
N PRO A 56 -11.38 3.28 3.68
CA PRO A 56 -12.71 2.69 3.66
C PRO A 56 -12.83 1.60 2.58
N ASP A 57 -12.02 1.66 1.52
CA ASP A 57 -11.90 0.62 0.52
C ASP A 57 -11.41 -0.71 1.10
N LEU A 58 -10.54 -0.70 2.11
CA LEU A 58 -10.09 -1.92 2.77
C LEU A 58 -11.14 -2.49 3.72
N ALA A 59 -11.94 -1.65 4.38
CA ALA A 59 -13.07 -2.10 5.18
C ALA A 59 -14.15 -2.79 4.32
N GLU A 60 -14.38 -2.32 3.09
CA GLU A 60 -15.27 -2.99 2.14
C GLU A 60 -14.76 -4.37 1.72
N VAL A 61 -13.44 -4.54 1.56
CA VAL A 61 -12.79 -5.79 1.14
C VAL A 61 -12.62 -6.78 2.30
N TYR A 62 -12.36 -6.26 3.50
CA TYR A 62 -12.10 -7.02 4.72
C TYR A 62 -13.10 -6.65 5.82
N PRO A 63 -14.41 -6.89 5.62
CA PRO A 63 -15.46 -6.43 6.53
C PRO A 63 -15.42 -7.08 7.91
N THR A 64 -14.77 -8.25 8.04
CA THR A 64 -14.61 -8.94 9.33
C THR A 64 -13.44 -8.43 10.15
N VAL A 65 -12.63 -7.50 9.60
CA VAL A 65 -11.42 -6.99 10.26
C VAL A 65 -11.69 -5.55 10.68
N ALA A 66 -12.00 -5.35 11.96
CA ALA A 66 -12.47 -4.07 12.50
C ALA A 66 -11.51 -2.89 12.21
N HIS A 67 -10.20 -3.15 12.24
CA HIS A 67 -9.16 -2.14 12.02
C HIS A 67 -8.74 -1.97 10.56
N ALA A 68 -9.38 -2.65 9.58
CA ALA A 68 -8.99 -2.58 8.17
C ALA A 68 -8.98 -1.15 7.61
N ALA A 69 -9.90 -0.30 8.08
CA ALA A 69 -9.97 1.09 7.64
C ALA A 69 -8.79 1.95 8.13
N GLY A 70 -8.07 1.50 9.15
CA GLY A 70 -6.91 2.19 9.75
C GLY A 70 -5.57 1.64 9.25
N SER A 71 -5.55 0.74 8.28
CA SER A 71 -4.34 0.01 7.86
C SER A 71 -3.45 0.75 6.87
N GLY A 72 -3.71 2.04 6.63
CA GLY A 72 -2.90 2.87 5.73
C GLY A 72 -1.59 3.32 6.37
N PHE A 73 -0.54 3.42 5.57
CA PHE A 73 0.74 3.98 6.01
C PHE A 73 1.34 4.95 4.97
N LEU A 74 2.18 5.85 5.46
CA LEU A 74 3.11 6.63 4.65
C LEU A 74 4.54 6.38 5.12
N MET A 75 5.50 6.62 4.24
CA MET A 75 6.91 6.56 4.58
C MET A 75 7.72 7.56 3.79
N GLN A 76 8.77 8.03 4.45
CA GLN A 76 9.81 8.84 3.86
C GLN A 76 11.13 8.51 4.55
N ALA A 77 12.18 8.28 3.78
CA ALA A 77 13.52 8.07 4.32
C ALA A 77 14.61 8.49 3.34
N ARG A 78 15.79 8.77 3.90
CA ARG A 78 17.02 8.85 3.12
C ARG A 78 17.62 7.44 3.01
N LEU A 79 17.86 7.01 1.79
CA LEU A 79 18.51 5.74 1.48
C LEU A 79 20.01 5.84 1.76
N ARG A 80 20.58 4.77 2.31
CA ARG A 80 22.02 4.65 2.54
C ARG A 80 22.78 4.14 1.31
N GLY A 81 22.09 3.49 0.38
CA GLY A 81 22.63 3.06 -0.90
C GLY A 81 21.57 3.02 -2.02
N PRO A 82 21.96 2.66 -3.24
CA PRO A 82 21.02 2.45 -4.35
C PRO A 82 20.02 1.32 -4.04
N VAL A 83 18.80 1.43 -4.54
CA VAL A 83 17.81 0.33 -4.43
C VAL A 83 18.01 -0.76 -5.48
N ALA A 84 18.87 -0.54 -6.49
CA ALA A 84 19.17 -1.54 -7.50
C ALA A 84 19.83 -2.77 -6.85
N GLY A 85 19.21 -3.95 -7.01
CA GLY A 85 19.68 -5.18 -6.38
C GLY A 85 19.41 -5.27 -4.87
N ALA A 86 18.72 -4.29 -4.28
CA ALA A 86 18.36 -4.32 -2.87
C ALA A 86 17.24 -5.33 -2.59
N GLN A 87 17.25 -5.89 -1.39
CA GLN A 87 16.16 -6.69 -0.84
C GLN A 87 15.41 -5.87 0.20
N ALA A 88 14.13 -6.18 0.41
CA ALA A 88 13.37 -5.51 1.44
C ALA A 88 12.46 -6.47 2.20
N ARG A 89 12.20 -6.15 3.46
CA ARG A 89 11.27 -6.86 4.33
C ARG A 89 10.49 -5.89 5.20
N TRP A 90 9.29 -6.31 5.58
CA TRP A 90 8.53 -5.70 6.65
C TRP A 90 9.02 -6.21 8.00
N GLU A 91 9.14 -5.30 8.94
CA GLU A 91 9.21 -5.60 10.37
C GLU A 91 8.02 -4.95 11.05
N VAL A 92 7.17 -5.78 11.66
CA VAL A 92 5.88 -5.37 12.20
C VAL A 92 5.78 -5.78 13.66
N GLU A 93 5.46 -4.84 14.52
CA GLU A 93 5.00 -5.10 15.89
C GLU A 93 3.48 -4.91 15.90
N LEU A 94 2.76 -5.92 16.35
CA LEU A 94 1.30 -5.90 16.49
C LEU A 94 0.91 -5.46 17.90
N GLU A 95 -0.34 -5.00 18.08
CA GLU A 95 -0.83 -4.58 19.40
C GLU A 95 -0.91 -5.72 20.41
N ASP A 96 -1.07 -6.97 19.94
CA ASP A 96 -1.01 -8.18 20.77
C ASP A 96 0.41 -8.59 21.18
N GLY A 97 1.42 -7.81 20.80
CA GLY A 97 2.83 -8.03 21.12
C GLY A 97 3.58 -8.97 20.17
N ARG A 98 2.89 -9.59 19.20
CA ARG A 98 3.56 -10.40 18.17
C ARG A 98 4.48 -9.52 17.33
N GLN A 99 5.64 -10.08 16.97
CA GLN A 99 6.54 -9.51 15.98
C GLN A 99 6.55 -10.38 14.74
N VAL A 100 6.41 -9.75 13.57
CA VAL A 100 6.36 -10.42 12.28
C VAL A 100 7.40 -9.80 11.37
N SER A 101 8.21 -10.65 10.75
CA SER A 101 9.15 -10.27 9.71
C SER A 101 8.75 -10.97 8.42
N GLU A 102 8.46 -10.20 7.36
CA GLU A 102 8.02 -10.75 6.07
C GLU A 102 8.78 -10.12 4.92
N ALA A 103 9.49 -10.94 4.12
CA ALA A 103 10.20 -10.47 2.94
C ALA A 103 9.21 -9.91 1.90
N ILE A 104 9.66 -8.95 1.10
CA ILE A 104 8.90 -8.36 -0.01
C ILE A 104 9.48 -8.90 -1.31
N PRO A 105 8.88 -9.94 -1.92
CA PRO A 105 9.43 -10.56 -3.11
C PRO A 105 9.50 -9.58 -4.28
N GLY A 106 10.63 -9.60 -4.97
CA GLY A 106 10.84 -8.80 -6.17
C GLY A 106 11.04 -7.30 -5.92
N PHE A 107 11.27 -6.84 -4.69
CA PHE A 107 11.74 -5.47 -4.45
C PHE A 107 13.09 -5.22 -5.15
N PRO A 108 13.34 -4.04 -5.76
CA PRO A 108 12.40 -2.91 -6.00
C PRO A 108 11.51 -3.05 -7.26
N GLY A 109 11.62 -4.16 -8.00
CA GLY A 109 11.04 -4.40 -9.33
C GLY A 109 9.51 -4.36 -9.43
N GLY A 110 9.00 -3.29 -10.05
CA GLY A 110 7.57 -3.09 -10.33
C GLY A 110 6.79 -2.42 -9.20
N GLN A 111 7.41 -2.23 -8.03
CA GLN A 111 6.89 -1.41 -6.93
C GLN A 111 7.48 0.00 -6.97
N VAL A 112 8.80 0.12 -7.23
CA VAL A 112 9.46 1.42 -7.35
C VAL A 112 9.25 1.98 -8.75
N SER A 113 8.69 3.17 -8.82
CA SER A 113 8.58 3.93 -10.06
C SER A 113 9.78 4.87 -10.23
N GLY A 114 10.61 4.61 -11.23
CA GLY A 114 11.68 5.53 -11.66
C GLY A 114 11.12 6.66 -12.53
N ARG A 115 11.58 7.89 -12.27
CA ARG A 115 11.25 9.16 -12.99
C ARG A 115 9.78 9.32 -13.41
N GLY A 116 8.98 9.92 -12.51
CA GLY A 116 7.75 10.62 -12.87
C GLY A 116 6.51 9.76 -13.17
N ALA A 117 6.63 8.44 -13.29
CA ALA A 117 5.48 7.58 -13.54
C ALA A 117 4.89 7.03 -12.24
N VAL A 118 3.90 7.72 -11.66
CA VAL A 118 3.03 7.09 -10.65
C VAL A 118 2.56 5.76 -11.23
N SER A 119 2.63 4.65 -10.49
CA SER A 119 1.90 3.42 -10.82
C SER A 119 0.65 3.31 -9.92
N PRO A 120 -0.41 4.12 -10.16
CA PRO A 120 -1.56 4.19 -9.26
C PRO A 120 -2.49 2.96 -9.34
N TRP A 121 -2.09 1.90 -10.07
CA TRP A 121 -2.99 0.83 -10.47
C TRP A 121 -2.79 -0.47 -9.69
N ARG A 122 -1.59 -0.85 -9.22
CA ARG A 122 -1.41 -2.19 -8.62
C ARG A 122 -2.17 -2.42 -7.32
N GLY A 123 -2.17 -1.46 -6.38
CA GLY A 123 -2.92 -1.57 -5.12
C GLY A 123 -4.43 -1.66 -5.33
N ARG A 124 -4.97 -0.84 -6.25
CA ARG A 124 -6.39 -0.86 -6.62
C ARG A 124 -6.79 -2.12 -7.39
N TRP A 125 -5.91 -2.67 -8.22
CA TRP A 125 -6.15 -3.92 -8.94
C TRP A 125 -6.12 -5.15 -8.03
N LEU A 126 -5.28 -5.19 -6.99
CA LEU A 126 -5.34 -6.25 -5.99
C LEU A 126 -6.66 -6.22 -5.21
N VAL A 127 -7.09 -5.03 -4.78
CA VAL A 127 -8.40 -4.81 -4.18
C VAL A 127 -9.53 -5.23 -5.13
N ALA A 128 -9.49 -4.80 -6.39
CA ALA A 128 -10.51 -5.15 -7.39
C ALA A 128 -10.51 -6.65 -7.73
N ARG A 129 -9.34 -7.28 -7.84
CA ARG A 129 -9.19 -8.71 -8.16
C ARG A 129 -9.68 -9.58 -6.99
N GLN A 130 -9.47 -9.15 -5.76
CA GLN A 130 -9.99 -9.84 -4.57
C GLN A 130 -11.52 -9.69 -4.46
N LEU A 131 -12.07 -8.53 -4.80
CA LEU A 131 -13.53 -8.32 -4.89
C LEU A 131 -14.18 -9.17 -6.00
N LEU A 132 -13.49 -9.32 -7.15
CA LEU A 132 -13.94 -10.18 -8.25
C LEU A 132 -13.88 -11.67 -7.90
N SER A 133 -12.83 -12.14 -7.20
CA SER A 133 -12.74 -13.54 -6.75
C SER A 133 -13.76 -13.91 -5.66
N GLN A 134 -14.32 -12.92 -4.96
CA GLN A 134 -15.36 -13.12 -3.95
C GLN A 134 -16.80 -13.01 -4.50
N GLY A 135 -16.98 -12.85 -5.82
CA GLY A 135 -18.32 -12.85 -6.45
C GLY A 135 -19.20 -11.66 -6.07
N ARG A 136 -18.63 -10.54 -5.62
CA ARG A 136 -19.39 -9.34 -5.18
C ARG A 136 -19.12 -8.12 -6.08
N PRO A 137 -19.81 -7.98 -7.24
CA PRO A 137 -19.60 -6.87 -8.18
C PRO A 137 -20.26 -5.54 -7.77
N GLY A 138 -21.12 -5.53 -6.74
CA GLY A 138 -21.91 -4.36 -6.33
C GLY A 138 -21.11 -3.08 -6.00
N PRO A 139 -19.98 -3.15 -5.27
CA PRO A 139 -19.19 -1.95 -4.93
C PRO A 139 -18.52 -1.31 -6.16
N LEU A 140 -18.12 -2.13 -7.15
CA LEU A 140 -17.55 -1.65 -8.41
C LEU A 140 -18.60 -0.94 -9.27
N LEU A 141 -19.83 -1.47 -9.31
CA LEU A 141 -20.97 -0.84 -10.00
C LEU A 141 -21.37 0.50 -9.37
N ARG A 142 -21.42 0.61 -8.02
CA ARG A 142 -21.70 1.89 -7.33
C ARG A 142 -20.63 2.96 -7.62
N ARG A 143 -19.36 2.57 -7.73
CA ARG A 143 -18.28 3.50 -8.08
C ARG A 143 -18.35 3.93 -9.55
N ALA A 144 -18.71 3.03 -10.46
CA ALA A 144 -18.90 3.34 -11.88
C ALA A 144 -20.07 4.32 -12.09
N THR A 145 -21.21 4.10 -11.41
CA THR A 145 -22.37 5.00 -11.49
C THR A 145 -22.09 6.38 -10.88
N ALA A 146 -21.36 6.44 -9.76
CA ALA A 146 -20.95 7.71 -9.16
C ALA A 146 -19.99 8.52 -10.06
N MET A 147 -19.10 7.86 -10.80
CA MET A 147 -18.22 8.53 -11.78
C MET A 147 -18.99 9.02 -13.01
N LEU A 148 -19.93 8.23 -13.53
CA LEU A 148 -20.81 8.63 -14.64
C LEU A 148 -21.70 9.83 -14.27
N GLY A 149 -22.25 9.84 -13.05
CA GLY A 149 -23.05 10.97 -12.55
C GLY A 149 -22.26 12.28 -12.48
N ARG A 150 -20.99 12.24 -12.07
CA ARG A 150 -20.12 13.45 -12.05
C ARG A 150 -19.78 13.94 -13.46
N ARG A 151 -19.60 13.03 -14.43
CA ARG A 151 -19.36 13.38 -15.84
C ARG A 151 -20.59 14.04 -16.48
N LEU A 152 -21.79 13.53 -16.21
CA LEU A 152 -23.05 14.11 -16.71
C LEU A 152 -23.37 15.48 -16.06
N ALA A 153 -23.07 15.65 -14.78
CA ALA A 153 -23.21 16.94 -14.09
C ALA A 153 -22.21 18.02 -14.58
N GLY A 154 -21.10 17.60 -15.21
CA GLY A 154 -20.16 18.52 -15.86
C GLY A 154 -20.65 19.05 -17.20
N TRP A 155 -21.46 18.28 -17.93
CA TRP A 155 -22.02 18.67 -19.23
C TRP A 155 -23.18 19.67 -19.15
N ARG A 156 -24.04 19.56 -18.12
CA ARG A 156 -25.17 20.51 -17.90
C ARG A 156 -24.76 21.94 -17.50
N ARG A 157 -23.46 22.22 -17.30
CA ARG A 157 -22.95 23.56 -16.95
C ARG A 157 -22.25 24.29 -18.11
N ARG A 158 -22.28 23.72 -19.33
CA ARG A 158 -21.75 24.35 -20.55
C ARG A 158 -22.79 24.45 -21.69
N ALA A 159 -24.06 24.26 -21.36
CA ALA A 159 -25.19 24.50 -22.26
C ALA A 159 -25.97 25.70 -21.74
#